data_AF-A0AAQ4DY75-F1
#
_entry.id   AF-A0AAQ4DY75-F1
#
_cell.length_a   1.000
_cell.length_b   1.000
_cell.length_c   1.000
_cell.angle_alpha   90.00
_cell.angle_beta   90.00
_cell.angle_gamma   90.00
#
_symmetry.space_group_name_H-M   'P 1'
#
loop_
_entity.id
_entity.type
_entity.pdbx_description
1 polymer ?
#
loop_
_entity_poly.entity_id
_entity_poly.type
_entity_poly.pdbx_seq_one_letter_code
_entity_poly.pdbx_strand_id
1 'polypeptide(L)'
;MNNCEEACVPAACHYPASTGKMALQQCSRAVRNFKILPCLSQARFLQSQSGEWGSGSGKGGGGGGSVREAGGAFGKMEAAREEEYFRKLQNQQIELLKTHIEDEIKQHEKLIKQHQEEIDRHKKKIRDLKEH
;
A
#
# COMPACT_ATOMS: atom_id res chain seq x y z
N MET A 1 -21.92 40.00 5.42
CA MET A 1 -23.20 40.13 6.14
C MET A 1 -24.25 39.48 5.23
N ASN A 2 -24.45 38.17 5.33
CA ASN A 2 -25.41 37.50 6.23
C ASN A 2 -26.83 37.88 5.75
N ASN A 3 -27.70 37.01 5.22
CA ASN A 3 -28.15 35.66 5.60
C ASN A 3 -28.80 34.99 4.34
N CYS A 4 -28.76 33.68 4.06
CA CYS A 4 -29.30 32.50 4.77
C CYS A 4 -30.80 32.60 5.11
N GLU A 5 -31.64 31.93 4.31
CA GLU A 5 -33.02 31.44 4.52
C GLU A 5 -33.68 31.40 3.12
N GLU A 6 -34.49 30.46 2.67
CA GLU A 6 -35.04 29.20 3.14
C GLU A 6 -35.84 28.69 1.92
N ALA A 7 -35.65 27.45 1.48
CA ALA A 7 -36.64 26.76 0.66
C ALA A 7 -36.46 25.25 0.83
N CYS A 8 -37.11 24.78 1.89
CA CYS A 8 -37.31 23.40 2.26
C CYS A 8 -38.45 22.78 1.40
N VAL A 9 -38.15 21.70 0.64
CA VAL A 9 -38.80 20.34 0.54
C VAL A 9 -40.37 20.28 0.48
N PRO A 10 -41.12 19.38 -0.25
CA PRO A 10 -40.88 17.93 -0.38
C PRO A 10 -41.48 17.13 -1.59
N ALA A 11 -40.90 15.96 -1.89
CA ALA A 11 -41.61 14.76 -2.39
C ALA A 11 -40.68 13.54 -2.23
N ALA A 12 -40.67 12.84 -1.10
CA ALA A 12 -41.60 11.76 -0.75
C ALA A 12 -41.70 10.64 -1.81
N CYS A 13 -40.73 9.72 -1.80
CA CYS A 13 -40.98 8.31 -2.11
C CYS A 13 -40.33 7.47 -1.01
N HIS A 14 -41.21 6.81 -0.26
CA HIS A 14 -40.93 6.01 0.93
C HIS A 14 -40.23 4.68 0.62
N TYR A 15 -39.36 4.29 1.55
CA TYR A 15 -38.71 2.98 1.76
C TYR A 15 -39.72 1.84 2.06
N PRO A 16 -39.29 0.56 2.05
CA PRO A 16 -38.91 -0.02 3.35
C PRO A 16 -37.62 -0.83 3.34
N ALA A 17 -36.76 -0.50 4.31
CA ALA A 17 -35.72 -1.39 4.82
C ALA A 17 -36.41 -2.54 5.57
N SER A 18 -36.14 -3.78 5.19
CA SER A 18 -36.63 -4.96 5.91
C SER A 18 -35.77 -5.21 7.15
N THR A 19 -36.27 -4.75 8.29
CA THR A 19 -35.79 -5.12 9.62
C THR A 19 -36.24 -6.54 9.96
N GLY A 20 -35.34 -7.51 9.92
CA GLY A 20 -35.51 -8.83 10.53
C GLY A 20 -34.87 -8.85 11.91
N LYS A 21 -35.65 -8.57 12.96
CA LYS A 21 -35.25 -8.69 14.36
C LYS A 21 -35.91 -9.93 14.99
N MET A 22 -35.06 -10.75 15.61
CA MET A 22 -35.31 -11.58 16.80
C MET A 22 -36.05 -12.91 16.63
N ALA A 23 -35.31 -14.01 16.77
CA ALA A 23 -35.76 -15.16 17.55
C ALA A 23 -34.60 -15.69 18.39
N LEU A 24 -34.73 -15.47 19.70
CA LEU A 24 -33.94 -16.05 20.76
C LEU A 24 -34.16 -17.57 20.75
N GLN A 25 -33.09 -18.37 20.81
CA GLN A 25 -33.14 -19.59 21.60
C GLN A 25 -31.79 -19.86 22.28
N GLN A 26 -31.90 -20.07 23.59
CA GLN A 26 -30.86 -19.99 24.59
C GLN A 26 -30.05 -21.29 24.72
N CYS A 27 -28.83 -21.10 25.27
CA CYS A 27 -28.15 -21.92 26.26
C CYS A 27 -27.84 -23.41 25.99
N SER A 28 -26.53 -23.72 25.94
CA SER A 28 -25.95 -24.91 26.59
C SER A 28 -24.46 -24.70 26.89
N ARG A 29 -24.17 -24.26 28.13
CA ARG A 29 -23.08 -24.67 29.03
C ARG A 29 -21.72 -25.11 28.42
N ALA A 30 -20.65 -24.38 28.75
CA ALA A 30 -19.68 -24.82 29.77
C ALA A 30 -18.47 -23.85 29.86
N VAL A 31 -18.36 -23.21 31.02
CA VAL A 31 -17.20 -22.48 31.49
C VAL A 31 -16.04 -23.46 31.70
N ARG A 32 -14.86 -23.20 31.14
CA ARG A 32 -13.60 -23.73 31.71
C ARG A 32 -12.51 -22.66 31.66
N ASN A 33 -12.27 -22.12 32.85
CA ASN A 33 -11.08 -21.40 33.27
C ASN A 33 -9.80 -22.09 32.77
N PHE A 34 -8.90 -21.33 32.13
CA PHE A 34 -7.48 -21.63 32.17
C PHE A 34 -6.72 -20.40 32.62
N LYS A 35 -5.92 -20.60 33.65
CA LYS A 35 -5.36 -19.59 34.54
C LYS A 35 -4.31 -18.74 33.83
N ILE A 36 -4.29 -17.47 34.19
CA ILE A 36 -3.22 -16.49 33.99
C ILE A 36 -1.90 -17.04 34.55
N LEU A 37 -0.82 -16.97 33.77
CA LEU A 37 0.57 -17.15 34.23
C LEU A 37 1.28 -15.79 34.20
N PRO A 38 1.87 -15.32 35.32
CA PRO A 38 2.50 -14.00 35.39
C PRO A 38 3.99 -14.04 34.99
N CYS A 39 4.44 -12.91 34.44
CA CYS A 39 5.79 -12.33 34.50
C CYS A 39 6.99 -13.29 34.61
N LEU A 40 7.72 -13.45 33.51
CA LEU A 40 9.17 -13.63 33.55
C LEU A 40 9.81 -12.35 33.03
N SER A 41 10.30 -11.58 34.00
CA SER A 41 11.31 -10.53 33.84
C SER A 41 12.43 -10.98 32.91
N GLN A 42 12.74 -10.18 31.88
CA GLN A 42 14.06 -9.58 31.62
C GLN A 42 14.08 -9.01 30.20
N ALA A 43 13.50 -7.81 30.04
CA ALA A 43 13.79 -6.98 28.88
C ALA A 43 15.25 -6.52 28.95
N ARG A 44 16.15 -7.23 28.26
CA ARG A 44 17.42 -6.64 27.82
C ARG A 44 17.16 -5.85 26.55
N PHE A 45 16.82 -4.59 26.76
CA PHE A 45 16.89 -3.55 25.75
C PHE A 45 18.36 -3.38 25.34
N LEU A 46 18.61 -3.52 24.03
CA LEU A 46 19.66 -2.89 23.22
C LEU A 46 21.04 -2.69 23.87
N GLN A 47 22.01 -3.53 23.48
CA GLN A 47 23.40 -3.10 23.45
C GLN A 47 24.09 -3.63 22.18
N SER A 48 24.17 -2.72 21.21
CA SER A 48 25.30 -2.52 20.29
C SER A 48 26.13 -3.76 19.94
N GLN A 49 25.70 -4.49 18.90
CA GLN A 49 26.67 -5.11 18.00
C GLN A 49 26.31 -4.72 16.56
N SER A 50 27.03 -3.72 16.09
CA SER A 50 27.52 -3.61 14.72
C SER A 50 28.11 -4.97 14.32
N GLY A 51 27.24 -5.87 13.87
CA GLY A 51 27.63 -7.15 13.30
C GLY A 51 28.42 -6.85 12.03
N GLU A 52 29.67 -7.27 12.03
CA GLU A 52 30.59 -7.10 10.94
C GLU A 52 29.97 -7.70 9.66
N TRP A 53 29.90 -6.91 8.57
CA TRP A 53 29.46 -7.42 7.29
C TRP A 53 30.35 -8.63 6.91
N GLY A 54 29.72 -9.80 6.80
CA GLY A 54 30.42 -11.07 6.56
C GLY A 54 30.61 -11.98 7.78
N SER A 55 30.02 -11.69 8.95
CA SER A 55 29.89 -12.71 9.99
C SER A 55 28.70 -13.63 9.65
N GLY A 56 28.99 -14.90 9.38
CA GLY A 56 27.99 -15.93 9.10
C GLY A 56 26.73 -15.86 9.97
N SER A 57 25.58 -16.04 9.32
CA SER A 57 24.26 -16.30 9.94
C SER A 57 23.66 -15.22 10.86
N GLY A 58 23.94 -13.93 10.64
CA GLY A 58 23.47 -12.87 11.56
C GLY A 58 22.42 -11.88 11.02
N LYS A 59 22.63 -11.27 9.86
CA LYS A 59 21.87 -10.07 9.45
C LYS A 59 21.76 -9.98 7.93
N GLY A 60 20.73 -10.62 7.38
CA GLY A 60 20.32 -10.47 5.98
C GLY A 60 20.75 -11.62 5.08
N GLY A 61 19.78 -12.44 4.67
CA GLY A 61 19.96 -13.52 3.68
C GLY A 61 20.38 -14.84 4.32
N GLY A 62 19.55 -15.87 4.14
CA GLY A 62 19.79 -17.21 4.67
C GLY A 62 21.17 -17.76 4.29
N GLY A 63 21.75 -18.58 5.17
CA GLY A 63 23.13 -19.06 5.10
C GLY A 63 23.57 -19.48 3.70
N GLY A 64 24.32 -18.60 3.03
CA GLY A 64 24.83 -18.78 1.67
C GLY A 64 26.02 -19.72 1.60
N GLY A 65 25.87 -20.94 2.13
CA GLY A 65 26.88 -21.99 2.13
C GLY A 65 28.04 -21.77 3.11
N SER A 66 28.87 -22.80 3.27
CA SER A 66 30.00 -22.84 4.21
C SER A 66 31.05 -21.74 4.01
N VAL A 67 31.13 -21.16 2.81
CA VAL A 67 32.10 -20.10 2.46
C VAL A 67 31.76 -18.76 3.14
N ARG A 68 30.46 -18.42 3.25
CA ARG A 68 30.00 -17.19 3.92
C ARG A 68 29.85 -17.37 5.42
N GLU A 69 29.51 -18.58 5.85
CA GLU A 69 29.44 -18.98 7.25
C GLU A 69 30.82 -18.94 7.92
N ALA A 70 31.87 -19.40 7.22
CA ALA A 70 33.24 -19.42 7.74
C ALA A 70 33.87 -18.02 7.96
N GLY A 71 33.26 -16.94 7.46
CA GLY A 71 33.63 -15.57 7.84
C GLY A 71 35.06 -15.13 7.50
N GLY A 72 35.64 -15.60 6.39
CA GLY A 72 36.99 -15.23 5.93
C GLY A 72 37.04 -13.98 5.04
N ALA A 73 38.25 -13.53 4.68
CA ALA A 73 38.47 -12.37 3.79
C ALA A 73 37.76 -12.54 2.42
N PHE A 74 37.75 -13.76 1.88
CA PHE A 74 37.02 -14.09 0.65
C PHE A 74 35.50 -14.03 0.83
N GLY A 75 34.96 -14.44 1.99
CA GLY A 75 33.54 -14.34 2.29
C GLY A 75 33.06 -12.88 2.43
N LYS A 76 33.88 -12.00 3.01
CA LYS A 76 33.62 -10.55 3.09
C LYS A 76 33.60 -9.89 1.70
N MET A 77 34.54 -10.26 0.83
CA MET A 77 34.59 -9.77 -0.55
C MET A 77 33.40 -10.25 -1.39
N GLU A 78 33.01 -11.51 -1.24
CA GLU A 78 31.85 -12.08 -1.93
C GLU A 78 30.56 -11.37 -1.50
N ALA A 79 30.36 -11.17 -0.18
CA ALA A 79 29.19 -10.47 0.35
C ALA A 79 29.07 -9.02 -0.19
N ALA A 80 30.20 -8.28 -0.25
CA ALA A 80 30.20 -6.92 -0.79
C ALA A 80 29.82 -6.89 -2.28
N ARG A 81 30.35 -7.81 -3.08
CA ARG A 81 30.05 -7.89 -4.52
C ARG A 81 28.58 -8.25 -4.78
N GLU A 82 28.03 -9.15 -3.97
CA GLU A 82 26.62 -9.48 -4.06
C GLU A 82 25.72 -8.32 -3.68
N GLU A 83 26.04 -7.61 -2.60
CA GLU A 83 25.27 -6.45 -2.20
C GLU A 83 25.28 -5.36 -3.28
N GLU A 84 26.43 -5.10 -3.92
CA GLU A 84 26.50 -4.20 -5.06
C GLU A 84 25.61 -4.66 -6.23
N TYR A 85 25.59 -5.95 -6.53
CA TYR A 85 24.75 -6.50 -7.58
C TYR A 85 23.27 -6.33 -7.27
N PHE A 86 22.84 -6.66 -6.04
CA PHE A 86 21.45 -6.49 -5.62
C PHE A 86 21.02 -5.03 -5.59
N ARG A 87 21.88 -4.12 -5.12
CA ARG A 87 21.62 -2.67 -5.17
C ARG A 87 21.43 -2.18 -6.60
N LYS A 88 22.29 -2.60 -7.53
CA LYS A 88 22.14 -2.26 -8.96
C LYS A 88 20.82 -2.80 -9.52
N LEU A 89 20.48 -4.05 -9.23
CA LEU A 89 19.24 -4.67 -9.71
C LEU A 89 17.99 -3.97 -9.15
N GLN A 90 17.99 -3.62 -7.87
CA GLN A 90 16.90 -2.87 -7.24
C GLN A 90 16.76 -1.48 -7.86
N ASN A 91 17.87 -0.77 -8.08
CA ASN A 91 17.85 0.54 -8.73
C ASN A 91 17.28 0.43 -10.15
N GLN A 92 17.71 -0.56 -10.94
CA GLN A 92 17.18 -0.80 -12.28
C GLN A 92 15.68 -1.08 -12.29
N GLN A 93 15.18 -1.87 -11.33
CA GLN A 93 13.74 -2.12 -11.20
C GLN A 93 12.96 -0.85 -10.87
N ILE A 94 13.49 -0.02 -9.95
CA ILE A 94 12.86 1.25 -9.57
C ILE A 94 12.86 2.21 -10.76
N GLU A 95 13.96 2.30 -11.52
CA GLU A 95 14.04 3.12 -12.72
C GLU A 95 13.03 2.67 -13.78
N LEU A 96 12.93 1.35 -14.02
CA LEU A 96 11.94 0.81 -14.95
C LEU A 96 10.51 1.19 -14.54
N LEU A 97 10.16 1.04 -13.26
CA LEU A 97 8.84 1.43 -12.75
C LEU A 97 8.59 2.94 -12.90
N LYS A 98 9.59 3.79 -12.65
CA LYS A 98 9.47 5.24 -12.84
C LYS A 98 9.21 5.58 -14.30
N THR A 99 10.01 5.04 -15.22
CA THR A 99 9.85 5.31 -16.66
C THR A 99 8.48 4.87 -17.17
N HIS A 100 7.98 3.71 -16.72
CA HIS A 100 6.65 3.22 -17.09
C HIS A 100 5.55 4.18 -16.63
N ILE A 101 5.59 4.65 -15.38
CA ILE A 101 4.62 5.61 -14.84
C ILE A 101 4.70 6.95 -15.59
N GLU A 102 5.90 7.42 -15.90
CA GLU A 102 6.08 8.65 -16.70
C GLU A 102 5.46 8.54 -18.08
N ASP A 103 5.57 7.38 -18.73
CA ASP A 103 4.97 7.15 -20.04
C ASP A 103 3.45 7.02 -19.96
N GLU A 104 2.90 6.39 -18.92
CA GLU A 104 1.45 6.38 -18.66
C GLU A 104 0.90 7.79 -18.45
N ILE A 105 1.60 8.64 -17.68
CA ILE A 105 1.22 10.05 -17.49
C ILE A 105 1.16 10.77 -18.83
N LYS A 106 2.19 10.65 -19.67
CA LYS A 106 2.22 11.29 -21.00
C LYS A 106 1.07 10.81 -21.89
N GLN A 107 0.75 9.52 -21.84
CA GLN A 107 -0.38 8.96 -22.58
C GLN A 107 -1.71 9.55 -22.10
N HIS A 108 -1.93 9.62 -20.78
CA HIS A 108 -3.13 10.23 -20.21
C HIS A 108 -3.24 11.72 -20.54
N GLU A 109 -2.15 12.48 -20.49
CA GLU A 109 -2.13 13.88 -20.91
C GLU A 109 -2.52 14.05 -22.37
N LYS A 110 -2.05 13.17 -23.26
CA LYS A 110 -2.41 13.18 -24.67
C LYS A 110 -3.91 12.90 -24.87
N LEU A 111 -4.46 11.92 -24.16
CA LEU A 111 -5.89 11.59 -24.21
C LEU A 111 -6.75 12.75 -23.71
N ILE A 112 -6.36 13.40 -22.61
CA ILE A 112 -7.05 14.59 -22.09
C ILE A 112 -7.09 15.69 -23.14
N LYS A 113 -5.98 15.96 -23.83
CA LYS A 113 -5.94 16.97 -24.90
C LYS A 113 -6.89 16.62 -26.04
N GLN A 114 -6.90 15.37 -26.48
CA GLN A 114 -7.80 14.90 -27.54
C GLN A 114 -9.28 15.04 -27.14
N HIS A 115 -9.63 14.64 -25.92
CA HIS A 115 -10.99 14.80 -25.40
C HIS A 115 -11.39 16.27 -25.25
N GLN A 116 -10.46 17.14 -24.87
CA GLN A 116 -10.72 18.58 -24.80
C GLN A 116 -11.05 19.16 -26.18
N GLU A 117 -10.29 18.77 -27.21
CA GLU A 117 -10.58 19.17 -28.59
C GLU A 117 -11.94 18.65 -29.08
N GLU A 118 -12.31 17.42 -28.74
CA GLU A 118 -13.62 16.84 -29.05
C GLU A 118 -14.76 17.61 -28.38
N ILE A 119 -14.61 17.93 -27.10
CA ILE A 119 -15.56 18.74 -26.34
C ILE A 119 -15.74 20.10 -27.02
N ASP A 120 -14.66 20.75 -27.43
CA ASP A 120 -14.73 22.07 -28.04
C ASP A 120 -15.35 22.03 -29.45
N ARG A 121 -15.08 20.97 -30.23
CA ARG A 121 -15.80 20.70 -31.48
C ARG A 121 -17.31 20.54 -31.25
N HIS A 122 -17.71 19.80 -30.22
CA HIS A 122 -19.13 19.60 -29.89
C HIS A 122 -19.80 20.88 -29.39
N LYS A 123 -19.11 21.66 -28.55
CA LYS A 123 -19.59 22.98 -28.12
C LYS A 123 -19.81 23.92 -29.29
N LYS A 124 -18.92 23.90 -30.29
CA LYS A 124 -19.08 24.70 -31.52
C LYS A 124 -20.35 24.28 -32.28
N LYS A 125 -20.53 22.98 -32.56
CA LYS A 125 -21.74 22.45 -33.21
C LYS A 125 -23.02 22.86 -32.47
N ILE A 126 -23.03 22.82 -31.14
CA ILE A 126 -24.17 23.26 -30.33
C ILE A 126 -24.45 24.75 -30.51
N ARG A 127 -23.41 25.59 -30.61
CA ARG A 127 -23.56 27.03 -30.85
C ARG A 127 -24.17 27.29 -32.23
N ASP A 128 -23.62 26.65 -33.26
CA ASP A 128 -24.10 26.77 -34.63
C ASP A 128 -25.59 26.36 -34.74
N LEU A 129 -26.01 25.32 -34.00
CA LEU A 129 -27.40 24.89 -33.92
C LEU A 129 -28.33 25.79 -33.08
N LYS A 130 -27.78 26.66 -32.22
CA LYS A 130 -28.57 27.62 -31.41
C LYS A 130 -28.82 28.94 -32.12
N GLU A 131 -27.98 29.29 -33.08
CA GLU A 131 -28.07 30.53 -33.87
C GLU A 131 -29.04 30.41 -35.05
N HIS A 132 -29.53 29.19 -35.33
CA HIS A 132 -30.56 28.88 -36.31
C HIS A 132 -31.87 28.49 -35.63
#